data_AF-A0A926UZF3-F1
#
_entry.id   AF-A0A926UZF3-F1
#
_cell.length_a   1.000
_cell.length_b   1.000
_cell.length_c   1.000
_cell.angle_alpha   90.00
_cell.angle_beta   90.00
_cell.angle_gamma   90.00
#
_symmetry.space_group_name_H-M   'P 1'
#
loop_
_entity.id
_entity.type
_entity.pdbx_description
1 polymer ?
#
loop_
_entity_poly.entity_id
_entity_poly.type
_entity_poly.pdbx_seq_one_letter_code
_entity_poly.pdbx_strand_id
1 'polypeptide(L)'
;MFLAEFSFNGTAELADELLIQATSELDARRFAEEHASTLGLDLFSFASATQQQIWLYQTLHKFIRLESSQEETKSAESVSSEQPVAQA
;
A
#
# COMPACT_ATOMS: atom_id res chain seq x y z
N MET A 1 -1.05 -0.61 12.67
CA MET A 1 0.27 -0.24 12.11
C MET A 1 1.16 -1.44 12.26
N PHE A 2 1.76 -1.88 11.16
CA PHE A 2 2.63 -3.05 11.11
C PHE A 2 3.98 -2.63 10.55
N LEU A 3 5.06 -3.19 11.08
CA LEU A 3 6.40 -3.02 10.54
C LEU A 3 6.77 -4.32 9.83
N ALA A 4 7.12 -4.20 8.54
CA ALA A 4 7.68 -5.27 7.74
C ALA A 4 9.17 -4.97 7.52
N GLU A 5 10.02 -5.96 7.75
CA GLU A 5 11.46 -5.89 7.47
C GLU A 5 11.79 -6.95 6.41
N PHE A 6 12.61 -6.57 5.45
CA PHE A 6 12.94 -7.37 4.29
C PHE A 6 14.44 -7.63 4.24
N SER A 7 14.83 -8.83 3.81
CA SER A 7 16.24 -9.20 3.64
C SER A 7 16.57 -9.52 2.19
N PHE A 8 17.85 -9.45 1.84
CA PHE A 8 18.31 -10.00 0.56
C PHE A 8 18.10 -11.51 0.53
N ASN A 9 17.80 -12.04 -0.65
CA ASN A 9 17.46 -13.45 -0.81
C ASN A 9 18.54 -14.38 -0.24
N GLY A 10 18.14 -15.24 0.69
CA GLY A 10 19.04 -16.20 1.33
C GLY A 10 20.04 -15.59 2.32
N THR A 11 19.86 -14.34 2.75
CA THR A 11 20.66 -13.72 3.81
C THR A 11 19.79 -13.20 4.96
N ALA A 12 20.41 -12.87 6.09
CA ALA A 12 19.77 -12.17 7.21
C ALA A 12 20.08 -10.66 7.20
N GLU A 13 20.65 -10.14 6.10
CA GLU A 13 21.00 -8.73 5.97
C GLU A 13 19.75 -7.92 5.61
N LEU A 14 19.46 -6.90 6.41
CA LEU A 14 18.33 -5.99 6.20
C LEU A 14 18.52 -5.21 4.90
N ALA A 15 17.60 -5.37 3.96
CA ALA A 15 17.61 -4.72 2.65
C ALA A 15 16.63 -3.54 2.61
N ASP A 16 15.45 -3.70 3.20
CA ASP A 16 14.41 -2.67 3.23
C ASP A 16 13.53 -2.84 4.48
N GLU A 17 12.78 -1.79 4.81
CA GLU A 17 11.82 -1.78 5.92
C GLU A 17 10.65 -0.86 5.61
N LEU A 18 9.46 -1.27 6.01
CA LEU A 18 8.25 -0.55 5.68
C LEU A 18 7.25 -0.52 6.84
N LEU A 19 6.84 0.70 7.22
CA LEU A 19 5.72 0.90 8.11
C LEU A 19 4.40 0.91 7.30
N ILE A 20 3.51 -0.03 7.59
CA ILE A 20 2.25 -0.24 6.88
C ILE A 20 1.08 0.12 7.78
N GLN A 21 0.27 1.09 7.35
CA GLN A 21 -1.03 1.38 7.94
C GLN A 21 -2.10 0.61 7.21
N ALA A 22 -2.65 -0.43 7.85
CA ALA A 22 -3.75 -1.24 7.34
C ALA A 22 -4.85 -1.43 8.39
N THR A 23 -6.05 -1.78 7.92
CA THR A 23 -7.22 -2.09 8.75
C THR A 23 -7.20 -3.52 9.28
N SER A 24 -6.43 -4.42 8.66
CA SER A 24 -6.25 -5.81 9.09
C SER A 24 -4.78 -6.25 9.00
N GLU A 25 -4.39 -7.22 9.84
CA GLU A 25 -3.07 -7.85 9.77
C GLU A 25 -2.87 -8.62 8.47
N LEU A 26 -3.93 -9.28 7.99
CA LEU A 26 -3.91 -10.06 6.76
C LEU A 26 -3.58 -9.19 5.54
N ASP A 27 -4.23 -8.03 5.41
CA ASP A 27 -3.98 -7.11 4.29
C ASP A 27 -2.57 -6.54 4.34
N ALA A 28 -2.10 -6.15 5.53
CA ALA A 28 -0.73 -5.67 5.71
C ALA A 28 0.31 -6.74 5.36
N ARG A 29 0.08 -7.99 5.76
CA ARG A 29 0.99 -9.10 5.44
C ARG A 29 0.99 -9.40 3.94
N ARG A 30 -0.19 -9.48 3.31
CA ARG A 30 -0.29 -9.72 1.86
C ARG A 30 0.45 -8.64 1.08
N PHE A 31 0.25 -7.38 1.45
CA PHE A 31 0.98 -6.25 0.85
C PHE A 31 2.49 -6.37 1.03
N ALA A 32 2.97 -6.72 2.23
CA ALA A 32 4.39 -6.90 2.49
C ALA A 32 4.99 -8.03 1.64
N GLU A 33 4.30 -9.15 1.49
CA GLU A 33 4.72 -10.27 0.63
C GLU A 33 4.77 -9.88 -0.86
N GLU A 34 3.77 -9.15 -1.34
CA GLU A 34 3.74 -8.60 -2.71
C GLU A 34 4.89 -7.61 -2.96
N HIS A 35 5.17 -6.72 -2.00
CA HIS A 35 6.29 -5.77 -2.04
C HIS A 35 7.63 -6.50 -2.09
N ALA A 36 7.83 -7.48 -1.20
CA ALA A 36 9.03 -8.32 -1.18
C ALA A 36 9.24 -9.02 -2.52
N SER A 37 8.19 -9.66 -3.06
CA SER A 37 8.25 -10.33 -4.36
C SER A 37 8.56 -9.38 -5.52
N THR A 38 8.05 -8.15 -5.49
CA THR A 38 8.28 -7.14 -6.53
C THR A 38 9.74 -6.69 -6.55
N LEU A 39 10.38 -6.61 -5.38
CA LEU A 39 11.77 -6.19 -5.22
C LEU A 39 12.76 -7.35 -5.27
N GLY A 40 12.29 -8.60 -5.30
CA GLY A 40 13.14 -9.78 -5.21
C GLY A 40 13.84 -9.88 -3.85
N LEU A 41 13.11 -9.58 -2.78
CA LEU A 41 13.54 -9.68 -1.38
C LEU A 41 12.73 -10.78 -0.66
N ASP A 42 13.25 -11.23 0.48
CA ASP A 42 12.54 -12.12 1.40
C ASP A 42 11.87 -11.29 2.53
N LEU A 43 10.64 -11.65 2.92
CA LEU A 43 10.01 -11.07 4.12
C LEU A 43 10.67 -11.68 5.37
N PHE A 44 11.51 -10.90 6.04
CA PHE A 44 12.31 -11.34 7.18
C PHE A 44 11.53 -11.29 8.49
N SER A 45 10.85 -10.18 8.75
CA SER A 45 10.07 -9.96 9.97
C SER A 45 8.79 -9.20 9.67
N PHE A 46 7.72 -9.53 10.39
CA PHE A 46 6.44 -8.85 10.30
C PHE A 46 5.75 -8.85 11.65
N ALA A 47 5.51 -7.67 12.21
CA ALA A 47 4.90 -7.50 13.52
C ALA A 47 4.09 -6.20 13.63
N SER A 48 3.27 -6.10 14.67
CA SER A 48 2.68 -4.82 15.07
C SER A 48 3.80 -3.84 15.46
N ALA A 49 3.78 -2.63 14.89
CA ALA A 49 4.78 -1.61 15.20
C ALA A 49 4.56 -1.03 16.61
N THR A 50 5.64 -0.82 17.34
CA THR A 50 5.60 -0.11 18.63
C THR A 50 5.31 1.38 18.43
N GLN A 51 4.87 2.08 19.49
CA GLN A 51 4.63 3.52 19.43
C GLN A 51 5.91 4.31 19.06
N GLN A 52 7.08 3.91 19.57
CA GLN A 52 8.34 4.57 19.20
C GLN A 52 8.66 4.38 17.71
N GLN A 53 8.47 3.18 17.17
CA GLN A 53 8.66 2.91 15.74
C GLN A 53 7.67 3.71 14.89
N ILE A 54 6.38 3.73 15.26
CA ILE A 54 5.37 4.52 14.53
C ILE A 54 5.81 6.00 14.45
N TRP A 55 6.20 6.59 15.57
CA TRP A 55 6.63 7.97 15.62
C TRP A 55 7.89 8.24 14.76
N LEU A 56 8.88 7.36 14.85
CA LEU A 56 10.12 7.46 14.08
C LEU A 56 9.85 7.45 12.57
N TYR A 57 9.09 6.48 12.07
CA TYR A 57 8.88 6.31 10.63
C TYR A 57 7.90 7.34 10.05
N GLN A 58 6.95 7.82 10.85
CA GLN A 58 6.12 8.97 10.47
C GLN A 58 6.96 10.24 10.31
N THR A 59 7.93 10.47 11.22
CA THR A 59 8.85 11.61 11.14
C THR A 59 9.75 11.52 9.91
N LEU A 60 10.14 10.31 9.53
CA LEU A 60 10.95 10.06 8.32
C LEU A 60 10.12 10.03 7.02
N HIS A 61 8.79 10.15 7.09
CA HIS A 61 7.87 9.95 5.96
C HIS A 61 8.04 8.58 5.25
N LYS A 62 8.48 7.56 5.98
CA LYS A 62 8.72 6.19 5.48
C LYS A 62 7.56 5.27 5.86
N PHE A 63 6.36 5.54 5.34
CA PHE A 63 5.20 4.69 5.58
C PHE A 63 4.26 4.65 4.39
N ILE A 64 3.52 3.55 4.27
CA ILE A 64 2.46 3.36 3.29
C ILE A 64 1.14 3.20 4.02
N ARG A 65 0.09 3.82 3.47
CA ARG A 65 -1.28 3.65 3.93
C ARG A 65 -2.07 2.87 2.89
N LEU A 66 -2.66 1.76 3.33
CA LEU A 66 -3.59 0.99 2.51
C LEU A 66 -4.99 1.58 2.71
N GLU A 67 -5.56 2.10 1.64
CA GLU A 67 -6.97 2.51 1.62
C GLU A 67 -7.82 1.25 1.36
N SER A 68 -8.88 1.06 2.12
CA SER A 68 -9.85 0.01 1.84
C SER A 68 -10.57 0.36 0.54
N SER A 69 -10.34 -0.39 -0.54
CA SER A 69 -11.05 -0.23 -1.80
C SER A 69 -12.56 -0.38 -1.61
N GLN A 70 -13.28 0.75 -1.56
CA GLN A 70 -14.70 0.84 -1.84
C GLN A 70 -14.92 1.83 -2.97
N GLU A 71 -14.45 1.54 -4.18
CA GLU A 71 -14.93 2.22 -5.39
C GLU A 71 -14.50 1.47 -6.65
N GLU A 72 -15.46 0.77 -7.26
CA GLU A 72 -15.57 0.37 -8.69
C GLU A 72 -16.79 -0.58 -8.70
N THR A 73 -18.00 -0.21 -9.11
CA THR A 73 -18.38 0.27 -10.44
C THR A 73 -19.70 1.06 -10.40
N LYS A 74 -19.68 2.36 -10.74
CA LYS A 74 -20.85 3.04 -11.33
C LYS A 74 -20.42 4.26 -12.13
N SER A 75 -20.12 4.07 -13.41
CA SER A 75 -20.39 5.03 -14.49
C SER A 75 -19.95 4.40 -15.81
N ALA A 76 -20.73 3.43 -16.28
CA ALA A 76 -20.77 3.11 -17.70
C ALA A 76 -21.58 4.23 -18.38
N GLU A 77 -20.85 5.06 -19.12
CA GLU A 77 -21.22 5.54 -20.44
C GLU A 77 -22.57 6.28 -20.57
N SER A 78 -22.50 7.59 -20.36
CA SER A 78 -23.55 8.54 -20.75
C SER A 78 -23.73 8.54 -22.26
N VAL A 79 -24.85 7.94 -22.65
CA VAL A 79 -25.75 8.21 -23.78
C VAL A 79 -25.38 9.43 -24.65
N SER A 80 -25.25 9.10 -25.93
CA SER A 80 -25.19 9.91 -27.13
C SER A 80 -26.28 11.00 -27.25
N SER A 81 -25.93 12.03 -28.03
CA SER A 81 -26.78 12.78 -28.97
C SER A 81 -27.19 14.22 -28.61
N GLU A 82 -26.82 15.08 -29.57
CA GLU A 82 -27.52 16.28 -30.09
C GLU A 82 -27.25 17.67 -29.48
N GLN A 83 -26.37 18.40 -30.18
CA GLN A 83 -26.30 19.87 -30.20
C GLN A 83 -27.53 20.46 -30.91
N PRO A 84 -28.14 21.54 -30.37
CA PRO A 84 -28.88 22.49 -31.18
C PRO A 84 -28.02 23.74 -31.43
N VAL A 85 -27.73 24.03 -32.70
CA VAL A 85 -27.25 25.35 -33.14
C VAL A 85 -28.47 26.24 -33.30
N ALA A 86 -28.55 27.31 -32.51
CA ALA A 86 -29.49 28.40 -32.71
C ALA A 86 -28.69 29.65 -33.05
N GLN A 87 -28.86 30.18 -34.27
CA GLN A 87 -28.47 31.56 -34.60
C GLN A 87 -29.41 32.14 -35.67
N ALA A 88 -29.99 33.29 -35.29
CA ALA A 88 -30.53 34.44 -36.05
C ALA A 88 -31.56 34.21 -37.16
#